data_AF-A0A015K8G0-F1
#
_entry.id   AF-A0A015K8G0-F1
#
_cell.length_a   1.000
_cell.length_b   1.000
_cell.length_c   1.000
_cell.angle_alpha   90.00
_cell.angle_beta   90.00
_cell.angle_gamma   90.00
#
_symmetry.space_group_name_H-M   'P 1'
#
loop_
_entity.id
_entity.type
_entity.pdbx_description
1 polymer ?
#
loop_
_entity_poly.entity_id
_entity_poly.type
_entity_poly.pdbx_seq_one_letter_code
_entity_poly.pdbx_strand_id
1 'polypeptide(L)'
;MNKLFTITFLFVLFTTSLSSIIPRQLDPFKPCDITKTYPLTITTLSYSPNPIVAGGNLMLKIAGTTQVEVQQKSTLKIQMTYLPSKTLDFCDLVASYIPCPISVVL
;
A
#
# COMPACT_ATOMS: atom_id res chain seq x y z
N MET A 1 -55.08 27.28 -14.78
CA MET A 1 -55.01 27.07 -13.32
C MET A 1 -54.06 25.91 -13.08
N ASN A 2 -52.95 26.20 -12.43
CA ASN A 2 -51.66 25.52 -12.61
C ASN A 2 -51.50 24.44 -11.53
N LYS A 3 -51.27 23.18 -11.92
CA LYS A 3 -51.00 22.08 -10.97
C LYS A 3 -49.90 21.14 -11.48
N LEU A 4 -48.77 21.71 -11.87
CA LEU A 4 -47.63 20.95 -12.40
C LEU A 4 -46.31 21.21 -11.65
N PHE A 5 -46.38 21.62 -10.39
CA PHE A 5 -45.21 22.01 -9.60
C PHE A 5 -45.20 21.40 -8.19
N THR A 6 -45.20 20.07 -8.05
CA THR A 6 -44.88 19.45 -6.75
C THR A 6 -44.33 18.01 -6.86
N ILE A 7 -43.48 17.70 -7.85
CA ILE A 7 -42.70 16.45 -7.84
C ILE A 7 -41.28 16.75 -8.32
N THR A 8 -40.58 17.63 -7.60
CA THR A 8 -39.17 17.93 -7.93
C THR A 8 -38.39 18.41 -6.70
N PHE A 9 -38.65 17.82 -5.53
CA PHE A 9 -37.89 18.16 -4.33
C PHE A 9 -37.70 16.97 -3.37
N LEU A 10 -37.35 15.81 -3.91
CA LEU A 10 -36.90 14.68 -3.08
C LEU A 10 -35.88 13.78 -3.80
N PHE A 11 -34.98 14.36 -4.59
CA PHE A 11 -33.87 13.64 -5.21
C PHE A 11 -32.50 14.31 -5.00
N VAL A 12 -32.41 15.27 -4.08
CA VAL A 12 -31.16 16.02 -3.80
C VAL A 12 -30.55 15.67 -2.44
N LEU A 13 -30.98 14.57 -1.80
CA LEU A 13 -30.39 14.12 -0.53
C LEU A 13 -29.22 13.12 -0.71
N PHE A 14 -28.77 12.86 -1.93
CA PHE A 14 -27.68 11.90 -2.21
C PHE A 14 -26.35 12.54 -2.63
N THR A 15 -26.11 13.81 -2.28
CA THR A 15 -24.81 14.44 -2.53
C THR A 15 -24.27 15.02 -1.24
N THR A 16 -23.59 14.18 -0.47
CA THR A 16 -22.18 14.33 -0.11
C THR A 16 -21.88 13.29 0.96
N SER A 17 -21.57 12.06 0.55
CA SER A 17 -20.62 11.28 1.33
C SER A 17 -19.32 12.07 1.28
N LEU A 18 -19.14 13.00 2.22
CA LEU A 18 -17.83 13.56 2.52
C LEU A 18 -16.98 12.34 2.82
N SER A 19 -16.18 11.99 1.82
CA SER A 19 -15.20 10.95 1.89
C SER A 19 -14.29 11.41 2.99
N SER A 20 -14.45 10.83 4.17
CA SER A 20 -13.47 10.92 5.26
C SER A 20 -12.23 10.22 4.75
N ILE A 21 -11.51 10.89 3.85
CA ILE A 21 -10.16 10.60 3.46
C ILE A 21 -9.35 10.93 4.70
N ILE A 22 -9.38 10.01 5.66
CA ILE A 22 -8.46 10.02 6.79
C ILE A 22 -7.16 9.52 6.17
N PRO A 23 -6.12 10.36 6.02
CA PRO A 23 -4.82 9.87 5.59
C PRO A 23 -4.28 8.98 6.72
N ARG A 24 -4.54 7.67 6.62
CA ARG A 24 -4.02 6.67 7.56
C ARG A 24 -2.63 6.26 7.10
N GLN A 25 -1.67 7.15 7.27
CA GLN A 25 -0.31 6.69 7.50
C GLN A 25 0.23 7.35 8.74
N LEU A 26 -0.30 6.94 9.91
CA LEU A 26 0.18 7.41 11.21
C LEU A 26 1.14 6.43 11.88
N ASP A 27 1.07 5.13 11.56
CA ASP A 27 1.91 4.16 12.22
C ASP A 27 3.16 3.82 11.38
N PRO A 28 4.36 3.87 11.98
CA PRO A 28 5.55 3.31 11.34
C PRO A 28 5.33 1.81 11.09
N PHE A 29 6.05 1.27 10.11
CA PHE A 29 6.04 -0.17 9.85
C PHE A 29 6.31 -0.94 11.15
N LYS A 30 5.45 -1.91 11.45
CA LYS A 30 5.58 -2.80 12.60
C LYS A 30 5.56 -4.24 12.09
N PRO A 31 6.49 -5.10 12.53
CA PRO A 31 6.43 -6.52 12.22
C PRO A 31 5.13 -7.11 12.78
N CYS A 32 4.49 -8.01 12.04
CA CYS A 32 3.20 -8.58 12.42
C CYS A 32 3.28 -9.45 13.69
N ASP A 33 4.36 -10.22 13.83
CA ASP A 33 4.60 -11.06 15.00
C ASP A 33 5.87 -10.58 15.70
N ILE A 34 5.68 -9.90 16.82
CA ILE A 34 6.75 -9.31 17.65
C ILE A 34 7.54 -10.35 18.45
N THR A 35 7.09 -11.61 18.49
CA THR A 35 7.79 -12.70 19.18
C THR A 35 8.86 -13.35 18.32
N LYS A 36 8.89 -13.03 17.02
CA LYS A 36 9.84 -13.58 16.06
C LYS A 36 10.92 -12.57 15.70
N THR A 37 12.11 -13.10 15.46
CA THR A 37 13.19 -12.35 14.83
C THR A 37 13.09 -12.50 13.32
N TYR A 38 13.21 -11.38 12.61
CA TYR A 38 13.24 -11.37 11.15
C TYR A 38 14.64 -11.02 10.68
N PRO A 39 15.14 -11.65 9.61
CA PRO A 39 16.45 -11.33 9.05
C PRO A 39 16.47 -9.98 8.29
N LEU A 40 15.32 -9.30 8.22
CA LEU A 40 15.10 -8.04 7.53
C LEU A 40 14.49 -7.04 8.52
N THR A 41 15.06 -5.84 8.56
CA THR A 41 14.51 -4.72 9.32
C THR A 41 14.07 -3.63 8.35
N ILE A 42 12.79 -3.26 8.37
CA ILE A 42 12.28 -2.14 7.56
C ILE A 42 12.23 -0.90 8.44
N THR A 43 13.05 0.08 8.11
CA THR A 43 13.12 1.37 8.83
C THR A 43 12.19 2.41 8.22
N THR A 44 11.91 2.31 6.92
CA THR A 44 10.99 3.21 6.21
C THR A 44 10.05 2.42 5.33
N LEU A 45 8.76 2.68 5.46
CA LEU A 45 7.73 2.27 4.52
C LEU A 45 6.78 3.44 4.29
N SER A 46 6.74 3.97 3.07
CA SER A 46 5.75 4.98 2.69
C SER A 46 5.19 4.75 1.29
N TYR A 47 4.01 5.30 1.05
CA TYR A 47 3.33 5.16 -0.23
C TYR A 47 2.73 6.49 -0.69
N SER A 48 2.60 6.63 -2.01
CA SER A 48 1.95 7.78 -2.64
C SER A 48 1.18 7.33 -3.89
N PRO A 49 -0.05 7.83 -4.13
CA PRO A 49 -0.80 8.76 -3.27
C PRO A 49 -1.37 8.08 -2.01
N ASN A 50 -1.63 8.89 -0.98
CA ASN A 50 -2.37 8.50 0.22
C ASN A 50 -3.61 9.41 0.34
N PRO A 51 -4.85 8.87 0.19
CA PRO A 51 -5.21 7.47 0.10
C PRO A 51 -4.87 6.87 -1.27
N ILE A 52 -4.69 5.55 -1.31
CA ILE A 52 -4.43 4.82 -2.55
C ILE A 52 -5.63 4.96 -3.47
N VAL A 53 -5.37 5.36 -4.72
CA VAL A 53 -6.40 5.51 -5.77
C VAL A 53 -6.36 4.28 -6.67
N ALA A 54 -7.51 3.59 -6.78
CA ALA A 54 -7.62 2.43 -7.65
C ALA A 54 -7.42 2.80 -9.14
N GLY A 55 -6.70 1.95 -9.89
CA GLY A 55 -6.37 2.20 -11.29
C GLY A 55 -5.25 3.22 -11.53
N GLY A 56 -4.73 3.86 -10.48
CA GLY A 56 -3.58 4.76 -10.55
C GLY A 56 -2.25 4.05 -10.28
N ASN A 57 -1.15 4.75 -10.59
CA ASN A 57 0.19 4.31 -10.22
C ASN A 57 0.40 4.49 -8.71
N LEU A 58 0.85 3.42 -8.05
CA LEU A 58 1.25 3.43 -6.65
C LEU A 58 2.78 3.48 -6.56
N MET A 59 3.31 4.51 -5.90
CA MET A 59 4.73 4.59 -5.58
C MET A 59 4.96 4.09 -4.16
N LEU A 60 5.80 3.08 -4.00
CA LEU A 60 6.23 2.53 -2.72
C LEU A 60 7.68 2.93 -2.45
N LYS A 61 7.95 3.49 -1.27
CA LYS A 61 9.30 3.74 -0.77
C LYS A 61 9.56 2.83 0.42
N ILE A 62 10.53 1.94 0.25
CA ILE A 62 10.95 0.98 1.26
C ILE A 62 12.43 1.21 1.53
N ALA A 63 12.81 1.34 2.81
CA ALA A 63 14.21 1.32 3.23
C ALA A 63 14.36 0.40 4.44
N GLY A 64 15.50 -0.25 4.52
CA GLY A 64 15.76 -1.24 5.55
C GLY A 64 17.15 -1.82 5.47
N THR A 65 17.43 -2.78 6.34
CA THR A 65 18.66 -3.55 6.39
C THR A 65 18.33 -5.04 6.35
N THR A 66 19.29 -5.84 5.91
CA THR A 66 19.20 -7.30 5.94
C THR A 66 20.44 -7.89 6.57
N GLN A 67 20.26 -8.98 7.31
CA GLN A 67 21.34 -9.78 7.91
C GLN A 67 21.63 -11.05 7.10
N VAL A 68 20.84 -11.31 6.05
CA VAL A 68 20.98 -12.47 5.17
C VAL A 68 21.01 -12.02 3.73
N GLU A 69 21.67 -12.78 2.88
CA GLU A 69 21.63 -12.51 1.45
C GLU A 69 20.22 -12.73 0.90
N VAL A 70 19.71 -11.75 0.15
CA VAL A 70 18.46 -11.92 -0.61
C VAL A 70 18.80 -12.52 -1.97
N GLN A 71 18.57 -13.83 -2.09
CA GLN A 71 18.88 -14.56 -3.31
C GLN A 71 17.86 -14.29 -4.42
N GLN A 72 18.30 -14.56 -5.65
CA GLN A 72 17.44 -14.55 -6.83
C GLN A 72 16.25 -15.51 -6.62
N LYS A 73 15.06 -15.13 -7.12
CA LYS A 73 13.79 -15.86 -6.90
C LYS A 73 13.20 -15.76 -5.49
N SER A 74 13.76 -14.91 -4.61
CA SER A 74 13.08 -14.55 -3.37
C SER A 74 11.74 -13.88 -3.67
N THR A 75 10.68 -14.26 -2.95
CA THR A 75 9.33 -13.78 -3.24
C THR A 75 8.86 -12.74 -2.22
N LEU A 76 8.24 -11.66 -2.70
CA LEU A 76 7.49 -10.71 -1.87
C LEU A 76 5.99 -11.00 -1.96
N LYS A 77 5.37 -11.31 -0.82
CA LYS A 77 3.92 -11.44 -0.72
C LYS A 77 3.30 -10.17 -0.13
N ILE A 78 2.43 -9.53 -0.88
CA ILE A 78 1.69 -8.33 -0.47
C ILE A 78 0.24 -8.72 -0.25
N GLN A 79 -0.30 -8.40 0.93
CA GLN A 79 -1.70 -8.57 1.27
C GLN A 79 -2.26 -7.24 1.76
N MET A 80 -3.24 -6.71 1.04
CA MET A 80 -4.00 -5.53 1.44
C MET A 80 -5.40 -5.95 1.85
N THR A 81 -5.97 -5.28 2.84
CA THR A 81 -7.35 -5.54 3.27
C THR A 81 -8.30 -5.34 2.09
N TYR A 82 -9.23 -6.28 1.89
CA TYR A 82 -10.21 -6.28 0.79
C TYR A 82 -9.64 -6.44 -0.64
N LEU A 83 -8.36 -6.76 -0.79
CA LEU A 83 -7.75 -7.05 -2.09
C LEU A 83 -7.12 -8.46 -2.12
N PRO A 84 -7.09 -9.13 -3.28
CA PRO A 84 -6.43 -10.43 -3.40
C PRO A 84 -4.94 -10.29 -3.13
N SER A 85 -4.35 -11.27 -2.43
CA SER A 85 -2.92 -11.30 -2.21
C SER A 85 -2.16 -11.40 -3.53
N LYS A 86 -1.04 -10.71 -3.64
CA LYS A 86 -0.13 -10.81 -4.78
C LYS A 86 1.23 -11.31 -4.30
N THR A 87 1.79 -12.25 -5.05
CA THR A 87 3.17 -12.71 -4.87
C THR A 87 3.97 -12.23 -6.07
N LEU A 88 5.08 -11.56 -5.81
CA LEU A 88 5.97 -10.99 -6.81
C LEU A 88 7.38 -11.55 -6.61
N ASP A 89 8.15 -11.70 -7.69
CA ASP A 89 9.60 -11.88 -7.56
C ASP A 89 10.19 -10.57 -7.02
N PHE A 90 10.89 -10.66 -5.89
CA PHE A 90 11.44 -9.50 -5.23
C PHE A 90 12.58 -8.88 -6.03
N CYS A 91 13.42 -9.70 -6.66
CA CYS A 91 14.54 -9.21 -7.46
C CYS A 91 14.05 -8.52 -8.73
N ASP A 92 13.04 -9.05 -9.40
CA ASP A 92 12.44 -8.38 -10.57
C ASP A 92 11.83 -7.03 -10.19
N LEU A 93 11.26 -6.91 -8.99
CA LEU A 93 10.67 -5.67 -8.50
C LEU A 93 11.72 -4.56 -8.28
N VAL A 94 12.91 -4.93 -7.80
CA VAL A 94 13.95 -3.96 -7.40
C VAL A 94 15.10 -3.86 -8.41
N ALA A 95 15.12 -4.66 -9.48
CA ALA A 95 16.22 -4.74 -10.45
C ALA A 95 16.64 -3.39 -11.06
N SER A 96 15.71 -2.44 -11.18
CA SER A 96 15.99 -1.08 -11.69
C SER A 96 16.68 -0.16 -10.68
N TYR A 97 16.70 -0.54 -9.40
CA TYR A 97 17.16 0.29 -8.28
C TYR A 97 18.35 -0.32 -7.53
N ILE A 98 18.38 -1.64 -7.39
CA ILE A 98 19.38 -2.37 -6.61
C ILE A 98 19.78 -3.63 -7.39
N PRO A 99 21.08 -3.93 -7.52
CA PRO A 99 21.52 -5.19 -8.10
C PRO A 99 21.06 -6.36 -7.23
N CYS A 100 20.63 -7.44 -7.89
CA CYS A 100 20.33 -8.70 -7.24
C CYS A 100 21.37 -9.76 -7.64
N PRO A 101 21.81 -10.65 -6.72
CA PRO A 101 21.37 -10.80 -5.33
C PRO A 101 21.81 -9.64 -4.43
N ILE A 102 21.06 -9.39 -3.36
CA ILE A 102 21.39 -8.33 -2.39
C ILE A 102 22.25 -8.95 -1.29
N SER A 103 23.54 -8.64 -1.29
CA SER A 103 24.48 -9.09 -0.26
C SER A 103 24.34 -8.28 1.03
N VAL A 104 24.73 -8.90 2.14
CA VAL A 104 24.83 -8.23 3.45
C VAL A 104 26.01 -7.27 3.40
N VAL A 105 25.76 -5.98 3.68
CA VAL A 105 26.84 -5.02 3.93
C VAL A 105 27.24 -5.18 5.40
N LEU A 106 28.36 -5.87 5.64
CA LEU A 106 28.99 -6.05 6.95
C LEU A 106 29.66 -4.76 7.43
#